data_AF-A0A3B0U144-F1
#
_entry.id   AF-A0A3B0U144-F1
#
_cell.length_a   1.000
_cell.length_b   1.000
_cell.length_c   1.000
_cell.angle_alpha   90.00
_cell.angle_beta   90.00
_cell.angle_gamma   90.00
#
_symmetry.space_group_name_H-M   'P 1'
#
loop_
_entity.id
_entity.type
_entity.pdbx_description
1 polymer ?
#
loop_
_entity_poly.entity_id
_entity_poly.type
_entity_poly.pdbx_seq_one_letter_code
_entity_poly.pdbx_strand_id
1 'polypeptide(L)' 'PDFSVDTTTGLVTFAAAPASGAAITAGFEFDVASRFDTDKLDIDLSSFQAGAIPSIPIVEVRL' A
#
# COMPACT_ATOMS: atom_id res chain seq x y z
N PRO A 1 -23.77 1.86 12.56
CA PRO A 1 -22.89 2.28 13.66
C PRO A 1 -21.99 3.37 13.12
N ASP A 2 -22.10 4.58 13.67
CA ASP A 2 -21.32 5.71 13.20
C ASP A 2 -19.93 5.67 13.86
N PHE A 3 -18.89 5.72 13.06
CA PHE A 3 -17.50 5.83 13.49
C PHE A 3 -16.81 6.99 12.78
N SER A 4 -15.74 7.49 13.38
CA SER A 4 -14.87 8.51 12.79
C SER A 4 -13.42 8.05 12.84
N VAL A 5 -12.61 8.55 11.92
CA VAL A 5 -11.19 8.21 11.79
C VAL A 5 -10.38 9.49 11.68
N ASP A 6 -9.38 9.64 12.54
CA ASP A 6 -8.31 10.61 12.33
C ASP A 6 -7.27 9.99 11.39
N THR A 7 -7.19 10.48 10.14
CA THR A 7 -6.28 9.94 9.12
C THR A 7 -4.82 10.33 9.33
N THR A 8 -4.53 11.28 10.23
CA THR A 8 -3.16 11.68 10.57
C THR A 8 -2.58 10.78 11.66
N THR A 9 -3.41 10.34 12.62
CA THR A 9 -2.96 9.50 13.74
C THR A 9 -3.38 8.03 13.62
N GLY A 10 -4.36 7.72 12.77
CA GLY A 10 -4.96 6.40 12.61
C GLY A 10 -5.99 6.04 13.69
N LEU A 11 -6.40 6.98 14.53
CA LEU A 11 -7.31 6.72 15.65
C LEU A 11 -8.77 6.58 15.17
N VAL A 12 -9.40 5.45 15.48
CA VAL A 12 -10.81 5.15 15.17
C VAL A 12 -11.66 5.31 16.43
N THR A 13 -12.72 6.13 16.34
CA THR A 13 -13.65 6.38 17.45
C THR A 13 -15.06 5.97 17.07
N PHE A 14 -15.70 5.15 17.90
CA PHE A 14 -17.11 4.80 17.77
C PHE A 14 -17.97 5.82 18.54
N ALA A 15 -19.05 6.31 17.93
CA ALA A 15 -19.98 7.23 18.60
C ALA A 15 -20.75 6.56 19.76
N ALA A 16 -20.91 5.24 19.73
CA ALA A 16 -21.48 4.44 20.80
C ALA A 16 -20.65 3.16 20.99
N ALA A 17 -20.55 2.69 22.24
CA ALA A 17 -19.81 1.46 22.54
C ALA A 17 -20.42 0.26 21.79
N PRO A 18 -19.60 -0.57 21.12
CA PRO A 18 -20.07 -1.83 20.54
C PRO A 18 -20.67 -2.75 21.60
N ALA A 19 -21.64 -3.59 21.18
CA ALA A 19 -22.24 -4.58 22.06
C ALA A 19 -21.18 -5.60 22.56
N SER A 20 -21.42 -6.19 23.74
CA SER A 20 -20.54 -7.23 24.26
C SER A 20 -20.44 -8.40 23.28
N GLY A 21 -19.22 -8.81 22.96
CA GLY A 21 -18.94 -9.88 21.99
C GLY A 21 -19.08 -9.46 20.52
N ALA A 22 -19.33 -8.19 20.19
CA ALA A 22 -19.33 -7.71 18.82
C ALA A 22 -17.94 -7.86 18.17
N ALA A 23 -17.88 -8.50 17.01
CA ALA A 23 -16.67 -8.58 16.22
C ALA A 23 -16.41 -7.22 15.54
N ILE A 24 -15.24 -6.64 15.81
CA ILE A 24 -14.78 -5.41 15.17
C ILE A 24 -13.78 -5.79 14.10
N THR A 25 -14.04 -5.42 12.86
CA THR A 25 -13.11 -5.63 11.73
C THR A 25 -12.70 -4.27 11.15
N ALA A 26 -11.45 -4.18 10.73
CA ALA A 26 -10.93 -3.04 9.99
C ALA A 26 -10.26 -3.57 8.72
N GLY A 27 -10.53 -2.90 7.59
CA GLY A 27 -9.81 -3.13 6.34
C GLY A 27 -8.81 -2.01 6.13
N PHE A 28 -7.71 -2.32 5.45
CA PHE A 28 -6.77 -1.34 4.94
C PHE A 28 -6.82 -1.38 3.42
N GLU A 29 -6.69 -0.23 2.78
CA GLU A 29 -6.45 -0.16 1.35
C GLU A 29 -4.94 -0.32 1.14
N PHE A 30 -4.55 -1.36 0.42
CA PHE A 30 -3.16 -1.56 0.01
C PHE A 30 -3.00 -0.97 -1.39
N ASP A 31 -1.91 -0.22 -1.61
CA ASP A 31 -1.49 0.13 -2.96
C ASP A 31 -1.32 -1.16 -3.77
N VAL A 32 -1.98 -1.19 -4.92
CA VAL A 32 -2.30 -2.37 -5.73
C VAL A 32 -1.10 -3.31 -5.91
N ALA A 33 -1.34 -4.63 -5.85
CA ALA A 33 -0.30 -5.61 -6.18
C ALA A 33 0.28 -5.30 -7.56
N SER A 34 1.60 -5.14 -7.67
CA SER A 34 2.26 -4.71 -8.90
C SER A 34 3.31 -5.70 -9.38
N ARG A 35 3.52 -5.82 -10.69
CA ARG A 35 4.61 -6.60 -11.29
C ARG A 35 5.36 -5.77 -12.34
N PHE A 36 6.61 -6.15 -12.65
CA PHE A 36 7.30 -5.59 -13.81
C PHE A 36 6.51 -5.86 -15.09
N ASP A 37 6.39 -4.85 -15.95
CA ASP A 37 5.74 -4.96 -17.25
C ASP A 37 6.67 -5.56 -18.33
N THR A 38 7.89 -5.90 -17.94
CA THR A 38 8.95 -6.41 -18.81
C THR A 38 9.65 -7.58 -18.15
N ASP A 39 10.15 -8.49 -18.96
CA ASP A 39 10.96 -9.62 -18.51
C ASP A 39 12.42 -9.22 -18.24
N LYS A 40 12.84 -8.01 -18.65
CA LYS A 40 14.21 -7.52 -18.48
C LYS A 40 14.24 -6.06 -18.06
N LEU A 41 15.14 -5.77 -17.12
CA LEU A 41 15.46 -4.41 -16.67
C LEU A 41 16.88 -4.06 -17.10
N ASP A 42 17.03 -2.93 -17.78
CA ASP A 42 18.33 -2.39 -18.14
C ASP A 42 18.91 -1.60 -16.97
N ILE A 43 20.11 -1.97 -16.54
CA ILE A 43 20.85 -1.32 -15.47
C ILE A 43 22.12 -0.75 -16.07
N ASP A 44 22.33 0.55 -15.93
CA ASP A 44 23.59 1.19 -16.32
C ASP A 44 24.48 1.34 -15.09
N LEU A 45 25.68 0.75 -15.16
CA LEU A 45 26.70 0.89 -14.14
C LEU A 45 27.76 1.89 -14.64
N SER A 46 27.33 3.12 -14.87
CA SER A 46 28.15 4.15 -15.52
C SER A 46 29.31 4.65 -14.64
N SER A 47 29.34 4.36 -13.33
CA SER A 47 30.52 4.63 -12.49
C SER A 47 30.69 3.63 -11.34
N PHE A 48 31.93 3.45 -10.89
CA PHE A 48 32.30 2.66 -9.72
C PHE A 48 31.55 3.23 -8.49
N GLN A 49 30.41 2.62 -8.15
CA GLN A 49 29.46 2.90 -7.05
C GLN A 49 28.15 3.66 -7.37
N ALA A 50 27.86 4.03 -8.63
CA ALA A 50 26.55 4.59 -8.99
C ALA A 50 25.89 3.76 -10.10
N GLY A 51 25.11 2.75 -9.71
CA GLY A 51 24.19 2.08 -10.61
C GLY A 51 22.94 2.94 -10.79
N ALA A 52 22.56 3.22 -12.03
CA ALA A 52 21.33 3.91 -12.37
C ALA A 52 20.40 2.95 -13.10
N ILE A 53 19.11 3.01 -12.76
CA ILE A 53 18.05 2.34 -13.51
C ILE A 53 17.21 3.44 -14.14
N PRO A 54 17.43 3.79 -15.42
CA PRO A 54 16.79 4.95 -16.05
C PRO A 54 15.26 4.83 -16.14
N SER A 55 14.74 3.60 -16.19
CA SER A 55 13.31 3.31 -16.29
C SER A 55 12.97 2.01 -15.56
N ILE A 56 11.89 2.02 -14.78
CA ILE A 56 11.35 0.85 -14.08
C ILE A 56 9.86 0.73 -14.45
N PRO A 57 9.52 0.05 -15.57
CA PRO A 57 8.13 -0.09 -16.00
C PRO A 57 7.39 -1.14 -15.13
N ILE A 58 6.27 -0.73 -14.55
CA ILE A 58 5.47 -1.53 -13.61
C ILE A 58 4.00 -1.49 -14.06
N VAL A 59 3.30 -2.62 -13.90
CA VAL A 59 1.85 -2.72 -14.08
C VAL A 59 1.16 -3.24 -12.82
N GLU A 60 -0.02 -2.68 -12.57
CA GLU A 60 -0.94 -3.17 -11.54
C GLU A 60 -1.53 -4.53 -11.94
N VAL A 61 -1.60 -5.44 -10.98
CA VAL A 61 -2.20 -6.76 -11.09
C VAL A 61 -3.50 -6.75 -10.28
N ARG A 62 -4.63 -6.89 -10.97
CA ARG A 62 -5.93 -7.11 -10.33
C ARG A 62 -6.17 -8.61 -10.21
N LEU A 63 -6.44 -9.09 -8.98
CA LEU A 63 -6.84 -10.47 -8.69
C LEU A 63 -8.33 -10.67 -8.94
#